data_AF-A0A0X7A6W6-F1
#
_entry.id   AF-A0A0X7A6W6-F1
#
_cell.length_a   1.000
_cell.length_b   1.000
_cell.length_c   1.000
_cell.angle_alpha   90.00
_cell.angle_beta   90.00
_cell.angle_gamma   90.00
#
_symmetry.space_group_name_H-M   'P 1'
#
loop_
_entity.id
_entity.type
_entity.pdbx_description
1 polymer ?
#
loop_
_entity_poly.entity_id
_entity_poly.type
_entity_poly.pdbx_seq_one_letter_code
_entity_poly.pdbx_strand_id
1 'polypeptide(L)'
;MADKELGALSPIEALLAAALFHTVQEGNSRKVTAQQIADFVNGNYPAFIQTLLTAQDAEDVYTAIGTAPDANKLGGQSPSFFASAEAVGNALADKVPTSRTVAGKALTDDITLDKADVSLGNADNTSDADKPVSTAQQTALDQKVTGPNGGVADNFPVAFDGTTGKLIKLITGAIALLHGLTPAADRLPYFNGASSASLATLTAFARTILDDADDAAVRATIAAFASAGGALSGAVDLAFAPNNWSIRQTTTVTLAASSNYVFAAGSGLILITDPTTGSTGVFLCGGGASVLLGQSIAGTFGISGSSAPLRLEFSTQYYFANYSGSSRTLGIMNIRTRNSA
;
A
#
# COMPACT_ATOMS: atom_id res chain seq x y z
N MET A 1 49.13 112.04 -38.23
CA MET A 1 48.24 112.89 -37.40
C MET A 1 48.10 112.29 -35.99
N ALA A 2 49.22 111.85 -35.41
CA ALA A 2 49.32 111.15 -34.13
C ALA A 2 49.83 112.08 -33.01
N ASP A 3 49.49 113.37 -33.09
CA ASP A 3 50.10 114.45 -32.32
C ASP A 3 49.10 115.21 -31.42
N LYS A 4 47.92 114.63 -31.14
CA LYS A 4 46.88 115.33 -30.36
C LYS A 4 46.34 114.64 -29.11
N GLU A 5 46.72 113.39 -28.86
CA GLU A 5 46.25 112.60 -27.69
C GLU A 5 47.43 112.23 -26.74
N LEU A 6 48.53 112.98 -26.80
CA LEU A 6 49.67 112.85 -25.87
C LEU A 6 49.89 114.11 -25.03
N GLY A 7 48.88 114.98 -24.94
CA GLY A 7 49.02 116.34 -24.42
C GLY A 7 49.18 116.50 -22.91
N ALA A 8 49.26 115.42 -22.13
CA ALA A 8 49.30 115.51 -20.66
C ALA A 8 50.27 114.55 -19.96
N LEU A 9 50.99 113.69 -20.68
CA LEU A 9 51.99 112.80 -20.09
C LEU A 9 53.37 113.26 -20.53
N SER A 10 54.31 113.35 -19.59
CA SER A 10 55.66 113.75 -19.94
C SER A 10 56.27 112.72 -20.90
N PRO A 11 57.17 113.13 -21.81
CA PRO A 11 57.84 112.20 -22.74
C PRO A 11 58.51 111.01 -22.04
N ILE A 12 58.90 111.20 -20.77
CA ILE A 12 59.52 110.18 -19.92
C ILE A 12 58.50 109.17 -19.39
N GLU A 13 57.29 109.59 -19.01
CA GLU A 13 56.24 108.68 -18.51
C GLU A 13 55.65 107.82 -19.63
N ALA A 14 55.49 108.39 -20.83
CA ALA A 14 55.06 107.64 -22.01
C ALA A 14 56.11 106.60 -22.44
N LEU A 15 57.40 106.96 -22.37
CA LEU A 15 58.51 106.05 -22.67
C LEU A 15 58.63 104.95 -21.62
N LEU A 16 58.45 105.28 -20.33
CA LEU A 16 58.54 104.33 -19.23
C LEU A 16 57.35 103.38 -19.19
N ALA A 17 56.13 103.86 -19.42
CA ALA A 17 54.94 103.02 -19.52
C ALA A 17 55.00 102.08 -20.73
N ALA A 18 55.45 102.58 -21.90
CA ALA A 18 55.66 101.75 -23.08
C ALA A 18 56.75 100.69 -22.83
N ALA A 19 57.85 101.05 -22.16
CA ALA A 19 58.92 100.11 -21.82
C ALA A 19 58.45 99.03 -20.84
N LEU A 20 57.76 99.41 -19.75
CA LEU A 20 57.26 98.47 -18.75
C LEU A 20 56.26 97.48 -19.36
N PHE A 21 55.36 97.96 -20.23
CA PHE A 21 54.35 97.14 -20.89
C PHE A 21 54.94 96.22 -21.97
N HIS A 22 56.03 96.62 -22.63
CA HIS A 22 56.73 95.78 -23.62
C HIS A 22 57.43 94.58 -22.96
N THR A 23 57.89 94.74 -21.70
CA THR A 23 58.47 93.64 -20.90
C THR A 23 57.44 92.61 -20.46
N VAL A 24 56.20 93.01 -20.15
CA VAL A 24 55.15 92.11 -19.63
C VAL A 24 54.53 91.23 -20.73
N GLN A 25 54.62 91.64 -22.00
CA GLN A 25 53.98 90.94 -23.14
C GLN A 25 54.97 90.19 -24.05
N GLU A 26 56.19 89.93 -23.56
CA GLU A 26 57.24 89.16 -24.25
C GLU A 26 57.45 89.54 -25.74
N GLY A 27 57.29 90.82 -26.07
CA GLY A 27 57.60 91.34 -27.41
C GLY A 27 56.52 91.20 -28.50
N ASN A 28 55.28 90.81 -28.18
CA ASN A 28 54.21 90.79 -29.19
C ASN A 28 53.54 92.17 -29.34
N SER A 29 54.02 93.01 -30.26
CA SER A 29 53.53 94.39 -30.51
C SER A 29 52.12 94.48 -31.14
N ARG A 30 51.28 93.46 -31.00
CA ARG A 30 49.92 93.41 -31.58
C ARG A 30 48.94 94.27 -30.77
N LYS A 31 48.72 95.48 -31.27
CA LYS A 31 47.48 96.30 -31.12
C LYS A 31 47.01 96.57 -29.69
N VAL A 32 47.91 96.98 -28.80
CA VAL A 32 47.47 97.79 -27.66
C VAL A 32 47.18 99.17 -28.23
N THR A 33 45.91 99.58 -28.24
CA THR A 33 45.57 100.92 -28.70
C THR A 33 46.19 101.93 -27.73
N ALA A 34 46.51 103.13 -28.21
CA ALA A 34 46.98 104.21 -27.32
C ALA A 34 46.01 104.43 -26.14
N GLN A 35 44.71 104.18 -26.37
CA GLN A 35 43.68 104.19 -25.35
C GLN A 35 43.88 103.09 -24.29
N GLN A 36 44.21 101.86 -24.66
CA GLN A 36 44.46 100.79 -23.68
C GLN A 36 45.72 101.04 -22.82
N ILE A 37 46.74 101.69 -23.38
CA ILE A 37 47.92 102.13 -22.62
C ILE A 37 47.52 103.25 -21.67
N ALA A 38 46.75 104.23 -22.14
CA ALA A 38 46.24 105.32 -21.31
C ALA A 38 45.32 104.79 -20.19
N ASP A 39 44.46 103.82 -20.48
CA ASP A 39 43.56 103.20 -19.49
C ASP A 39 44.36 102.43 -18.43
N PHE A 40 45.42 101.72 -18.81
CA PHE A 40 46.32 101.03 -17.87
C PHE A 40 47.08 102.02 -16.96
N VAL A 41 47.67 103.06 -17.55
CA VAL A 41 48.46 104.07 -16.82
C VAL A 41 47.58 104.92 -15.90
N ASN A 42 46.35 105.23 -16.31
CA ASN A 42 45.40 106.01 -15.51
C ASN A 42 44.52 105.15 -14.58
N GLY A 43 44.75 103.84 -14.49
CA GLY A 43 44.03 102.95 -13.58
C GLY A 43 42.58 102.65 -13.97
N ASN A 44 42.20 102.88 -15.23
CA ASN A 44 40.84 102.78 -15.74
C ASN A 44 40.49 101.33 -16.14
N TYR A 45 40.69 100.38 -15.22
CA TYR A 45 40.39 98.97 -15.46
C TYR A 45 38.88 98.69 -15.49
N PRO A 46 38.41 97.58 -16.10
CA PRO A 46 37.03 97.13 -15.92
C PRO A 46 36.70 97.01 -14.42
N ALA A 47 35.45 97.33 -14.05
CA ALA A 47 35.05 97.44 -12.64
C ALA A 47 35.47 96.23 -11.78
N PHE A 48 35.36 94.99 -12.30
CA PHE A 48 35.77 93.79 -11.57
C PHE A 48 37.29 93.77 -11.26
N ILE A 49 38.13 94.23 -12.19
CA ILE A 49 39.58 94.34 -11.98
C ILE A 49 39.89 95.46 -10.99
N GLN A 50 39.16 96.58 -11.03
CA GLN A 50 39.33 97.64 -10.02
C GLN A 50 39.01 97.11 -8.62
N THR A 51 37.91 96.39 -8.46
CA THR A 51 37.53 95.77 -7.19
C THR A 51 38.59 94.75 -6.73
N LEU A 52 39.12 93.94 -7.65
CA LEU A 52 40.21 92.98 -7.35
C LEU A 52 41.52 93.67 -6.97
N LEU A 53 41.86 94.80 -7.58
CA LEU A 53 43.07 95.57 -7.26
C LEU A 53 43.01 96.21 -5.87
N THR A 54 41.81 96.53 -5.40
CA THR A 54 41.57 97.15 -4.08
C THR A 54 41.17 96.15 -3.00
N ALA A 55 41.04 94.86 -3.34
CA ALA A 55 40.61 93.83 -2.41
C ALA A 55 41.60 93.70 -1.25
N GLN A 56 41.10 93.84 -0.02
CA GLN A 56 41.90 93.72 1.19
C GLN A 56 41.80 92.34 1.81
N ASP A 57 40.70 91.62 1.54
CA ASP A 57 40.48 90.27 2.01
C ASP A 57 39.88 89.35 0.93
N ALA A 58 39.65 88.10 1.31
CA ALA A 58 39.09 87.10 0.40
C ALA A 58 37.63 87.41 0.02
N GLU A 59 36.86 88.09 0.88
CA GLU A 59 35.45 88.40 0.64
C GLU A 59 35.29 89.47 -0.44
N ASP A 60 36.20 90.45 -0.46
CA ASP A 60 36.34 91.43 -1.56
C ASP A 60 36.61 90.72 -2.89
N VAL A 61 37.50 89.72 -2.89
CA VAL A 61 37.81 88.90 -4.08
C VAL A 61 36.60 88.09 -4.51
N TYR A 62 35.87 87.44 -3.58
CA TYR A 62 34.69 86.63 -3.89
C TYR A 62 33.54 87.47 -4.45
N THR A 63 33.35 88.69 -3.93
CA THR A 63 32.37 89.64 -4.45
C THR A 63 32.74 90.09 -5.87
N ALA A 64 34.04 90.29 -6.15
CA ALA A 64 34.52 90.71 -7.47
C ALA A 64 34.36 89.62 -8.55
N ILE A 65 34.52 88.34 -8.21
CA ILE A 65 34.40 87.22 -9.17
C ILE A 65 32.97 86.68 -9.32
N GLY A 66 32.05 87.02 -8.42
CA GLY A 66 30.64 86.63 -8.48
C GLY A 66 30.36 85.19 -8.02
N THR A 67 29.18 84.66 -8.37
CA THR A 67 28.75 83.31 -7.97
C THR A 67 29.55 82.21 -8.66
N ALA A 68 29.68 81.05 -8.02
CA ALA A 68 30.45 79.93 -8.56
C ALA A 68 29.87 79.44 -9.92
N PRO A 69 30.69 78.86 -10.83
CA PRO A 69 30.30 78.51 -12.20
C PRO A 69 29.09 77.57 -12.39
N ASP A 70 28.50 77.02 -11.33
CA ASP A 70 27.29 76.19 -11.34
C ASP A 70 26.37 76.52 -10.14
N ALA A 71 26.24 77.80 -9.80
CA ALA A 71 25.56 78.29 -8.60
C ALA A 71 24.20 77.61 -8.31
N ASN A 72 23.40 77.26 -9.32
CA ASN A 72 22.11 76.60 -9.12
C ASN A 72 22.20 75.19 -8.53
N LYS A 73 23.27 74.44 -8.81
CA LYS A 73 23.53 73.12 -8.19
C LYS A 73 24.13 73.27 -6.79
N LEU A 74 24.65 74.45 -6.49
CA LEU A 74 25.35 74.83 -5.27
C LEU A 74 24.56 75.91 -4.49
N GLY A 75 23.22 75.88 -4.56
CA GLY A 75 22.35 76.70 -3.71
C GLY A 75 22.46 78.23 -3.87
N GLY A 76 23.06 78.73 -4.96
CA GLY A 76 23.21 80.15 -5.25
C GLY A 76 24.26 80.88 -4.41
N GLN A 77 25.09 80.15 -3.65
CA GLN A 77 26.02 80.74 -2.68
C GLN A 77 27.37 81.14 -3.32
N SER A 78 28.05 82.09 -2.67
CA SER A 78 29.39 82.54 -3.06
C SER A 78 30.42 81.38 -3.02
N PRO A 79 31.47 81.40 -3.87
CA PRO A 79 32.47 80.33 -3.94
C PRO A 79 33.15 79.96 -2.60
N SER A 80 33.28 80.92 -1.68
CA SER A 80 33.82 80.72 -0.32
C SER A 80 33.06 79.69 0.51
N PHE A 81 31.75 79.59 0.30
CA PHE A 81 30.88 78.68 1.02
C PHE A 81 31.20 77.21 0.72
N PHE A 82 31.85 76.86 -0.39
CA PHE A 82 32.13 75.45 -0.72
C PHE A 82 33.60 75.04 -0.56
N ALA A 83 34.48 76.00 -0.23
CA ALA A 83 35.93 75.75 -0.14
C ALA A 83 36.37 75.18 1.23
N SER A 84 35.48 75.05 2.21
CA SER A 84 35.81 74.55 3.54
C SER A 84 35.17 73.17 3.83
N ALA A 85 35.94 72.29 4.48
CA ALA A 85 35.43 71.02 5.01
C ALA A 85 34.25 71.24 5.99
N GLU A 86 34.22 72.39 6.65
CA GLU A 86 33.16 72.82 7.56
C GLU A 86 31.82 73.02 6.83
N ALA A 87 31.84 73.60 5.64
CA ALA A 87 30.61 73.79 4.87
C ALA A 87 30.05 72.48 4.30
N VAL A 88 30.91 71.53 3.92
CA VAL A 88 30.49 70.17 3.57
C VAL A 88 29.89 69.46 4.79
N GLY A 89 30.47 69.64 5.98
CA GLY A 89 29.92 69.14 7.25
C GLY A 89 28.51 69.68 7.53
N ASN A 90 28.32 70.99 7.39
CA ASN A 90 27.01 71.63 7.60
C ASN A 90 25.95 71.16 6.58
N ALA A 91 26.33 70.97 5.32
CA ALA A 91 25.41 70.48 4.29
C ALA A 91 24.96 69.02 4.53
N LEU A 92 25.78 68.20 5.20
CA LEU A 92 25.47 66.81 5.53
C LEU A 92 24.73 66.66 6.87
N ALA A 93 24.89 67.59 7.80
CA ALA A 93 24.32 67.54 9.16
C ALA A 93 22.79 67.35 9.17
N ASP A 94 22.08 67.89 8.16
CA ASP A 94 20.63 67.80 8.06
C ASP A 94 20.13 66.56 7.26
N LYS A 95 21.04 65.78 6.65
CA LYS A 95 20.65 64.64 5.80
C LYS A 95 20.35 63.37 6.60
N VAL A 96 20.96 63.20 7.77
CA VAL A 96 20.61 62.15 8.73
C VAL A 96 20.04 62.84 9.98
N PRO A 97 18.71 62.81 10.19
CA PRO A 97 18.10 63.45 11.36
C PRO A 97 18.50 62.73 12.65
N THR A 98 19.56 63.20 13.31
CA THR A 98 20.05 62.66 14.60
C THR A 98 19.07 62.88 15.76
N SER A 99 18.03 63.69 15.54
CA SER A 99 16.92 63.91 16.47
C SER A 99 15.88 62.77 16.47
N ARG A 100 15.96 61.82 15.53
CA ARG A 100 15.09 60.64 15.49
C ARG A 100 15.79 59.43 16.07
N THR A 101 15.00 58.50 16.59
CA THR A 101 15.48 57.21 17.11
C THR A 101 14.81 56.05 16.40
N VAL A 102 15.50 54.91 16.32
CA VAL A 102 14.92 53.61 15.96
C VAL A 102 14.96 52.76 17.21
N ALA A 103 13.77 52.36 17.71
CA ALA A 103 13.64 51.64 18.97
C ALA A 103 14.40 52.30 20.14
N GLY A 104 14.37 53.64 20.23
CA GLY A 104 15.05 54.40 21.28
C GLY A 104 16.56 54.62 21.08
N LYS A 105 17.16 54.09 20.00
CA LYS A 105 18.59 54.25 19.67
C LYS A 105 18.78 55.43 18.73
N ALA A 106 19.73 56.31 19.05
CA ALA A 106 20.04 57.50 18.26
C ALA A 106 20.69 57.15 16.91
N LEU A 107 20.39 57.94 15.88
CA LEU A 107 20.95 57.79 14.52
C LEU A 107 22.34 58.42 14.38
N THR A 108 23.25 58.09 15.29
CA THR A 108 24.63 58.62 15.29
C THR A 108 25.65 57.65 14.71
N ASP A 109 25.34 56.34 14.69
CA ASP A 109 26.17 55.26 14.16
C ASP A 109 25.28 54.09 13.65
N ASP A 110 25.90 52.97 13.24
CA ASP A 110 25.19 51.73 12.89
C ASP A 110 24.29 51.24 14.03
N ILE A 111 23.02 50.98 13.72
CA ILE A 111 22.04 50.51 14.69
C ILE A 111 22.04 49.00 14.72
N THR A 112 22.45 48.43 15.87
CA THR A 112 22.22 47.01 16.15
C THR A 112 20.86 46.86 16.81
N LEU A 113 19.97 46.06 16.22
CA LEU A 113 18.66 45.73 16.78
C LEU A 113 18.65 44.32 17.35
N ASP A 114 17.99 44.15 18.49
CA ASP A 114 17.67 42.86 19.06
C ASP A 114 16.16 42.57 19.00
N LYS A 115 15.75 41.44 19.55
CA LYS A 115 14.34 41.03 19.52
C LYS A 115 13.45 41.93 20.40
N ALA A 116 13.99 42.54 21.47
CA ALA A 116 13.22 43.41 22.35
C ALA A 116 12.91 44.75 21.68
N ASP A 117 13.83 45.26 20.85
CA ASP A 117 13.67 46.50 20.09
C ASP A 117 12.42 46.50 19.18
N VAL A 118 11.99 45.32 18.74
CA VAL A 118 10.81 45.12 17.87
C VAL A 118 9.66 44.38 18.56
N SER A 119 9.65 44.35 19.90
CA SER A 119 8.61 43.68 20.71
C SER A 119 8.46 42.17 20.47
N LEU A 120 9.54 41.51 20.04
CA LEU A 120 9.64 40.07 19.81
C LEU A 120 10.44 39.35 20.91
N GLY A 121 10.51 39.91 22.13
CA GLY A 121 11.27 39.33 23.24
C GLY A 121 10.88 37.88 23.61
N ASN A 122 9.64 37.49 23.31
CA ASN A 122 9.13 36.13 23.52
C ASN A 122 9.27 35.23 22.29
N ALA A 123 9.72 35.76 21.15
CA ALA A 123 9.90 34.99 19.94
C ALA A 123 11.20 34.18 20.04
N ASP A 124 11.06 32.86 20.09
CA ASP A 124 12.18 31.93 19.98
C ASP A 124 12.44 31.57 18.51
N ASN A 125 13.71 31.38 18.15
CA ASN A 125 14.13 30.94 16.82
C ASN A 125 14.54 29.47 16.87
N THR A 126 13.64 28.63 17.36
CA THR A 126 13.80 27.18 17.39
C THR A 126 13.77 26.63 15.97
N SER A 127 14.79 25.85 15.58
CA SER A 127 14.79 25.17 14.28
C SER A 127 13.60 24.21 14.19
N ASP A 128 13.09 23.94 12.98
CA ASP A 128 11.95 23.03 12.82
C ASP A 128 12.20 21.63 13.42
N ALA A 129 13.46 21.18 13.42
CA ALA A 129 13.86 19.89 13.99
C ALA A 129 13.83 19.87 15.53
N ASP A 130 14.04 21.03 16.16
CA ASP A 130 14.10 21.17 17.63
C ASP A 130 12.75 21.59 18.23
N LYS A 131 11.73 21.82 17.40
CA LYS A 131 10.40 22.17 17.88
C LYS A 131 9.82 21.03 18.72
N PRO A 132 9.34 21.31 19.95
CA PRO A 132 8.77 20.28 20.80
C PRO A 132 7.49 19.72 20.17
N VAL A 133 7.38 18.39 20.15
CA VAL A 133 6.12 17.70 19.87
C VAL A 133 5.27 17.76 21.15
N SER A 134 4.02 18.21 21.05
CA SER A 134 3.13 18.24 22.21
C SER A 134 2.88 16.82 22.74
N THR A 135 2.61 16.69 24.04
CA THR A 135 2.29 15.40 24.67
C THR A 135 1.11 14.70 23.98
N ALA A 136 0.11 15.46 23.51
CA ALA A 136 -1.03 14.92 22.77
C ALA A 136 -0.62 14.37 21.40
N GLN A 137 0.27 15.07 20.68
CA GLN A 137 0.82 14.59 19.41
C GLN A 137 1.70 13.36 19.61
N GLN A 138 2.55 13.35 20.64
CA GLN A 138 3.38 12.19 20.95
C GLN A 138 2.52 10.96 21.30
N THR A 139 1.52 11.13 22.17
CA THR A 139 0.56 10.06 22.53
C THR A 139 -0.17 9.52 21.29
N ALA A 140 -0.49 10.37 20.32
CA ALA A 140 -1.13 9.94 19.07
C ALA A 140 -0.15 9.23 18.11
N LEU A 141 1.11 9.67 18.07
CA LEU A 141 2.16 9.02 17.29
C LEU A 141 2.55 7.66 17.88
N ASP A 142 2.59 7.54 19.20
CA ASP A 142 2.88 6.29 19.91
C ASP A 142 1.82 5.22 19.64
N GLN A 143 0.57 5.63 19.34
CA GLN A 143 -0.50 4.73 18.91
C GLN A 143 -0.36 4.28 17.45
N LYS A 144 0.51 4.92 16.66
CA LYS A 144 0.74 4.55 15.28
C LYS A 144 1.69 3.36 15.22
N VAL A 145 1.16 2.19 14.86
CA VAL A 145 1.96 0.99 14.61
C VAL A 145 2.94 1.25 13.44
N THR A 146 4.24 1.12 13.69
CA THR A 146 5.29 1.34 12.69
C THR A 146 5.48 0.12 11.80
N GLY A 147 4.88 0.16 10.60
CA GLY A 147 5.38 -0.53 9.40
C GLY A 147 5.44 -2.07 9.43
N PRO A 148 5.91 -2.68 8.31
CA PRO A 148 5.73 -4.11 8.01
C PRO A 148 6.52 -5.06 8.92
N ASN A 149 7.42 -4.55 9.76
CA ASN A 149 8.16 -5.33 10.75
C ASN A 149 7.55 -5.28 12.17
N GLY A 150 6.45 -4.55 12.36
CA GLY A 150 5.85 -4.27 13.68
C GLY A 150 4.35 -4.51 13.76
N GLY A 151 3.75 -5.22 12.80
CA GLY A 151 2.32 -5.52 12.76
C GLY A 151 1.88 -6.56 13.78
N VAL A 152 2.18 -6.33 15.05
CA VAL A 152 1.79 -7.18 16.16
C VAL A 152 1.01 -6.32 17.15
N ALA A 153 -0.30 -6.55 17.26
CA ALA A 153 -1.12 -5.98 18.34
C ALA A 153 -1.46 -7.11 19.31
N ASP A 154 -1.28 -6.90 20.61
CA ASP A 154 -1.47 -7.92 21.65
C ASP A 154 -0.77 -9.27 21.36
N ASN A 155 0.45 -9.19 20.81
CA ASN A 155 1.25 -10.35 20.43
C ASN A 155 0.71 -11.20 19.25
N PHE A 156 -0.27 -10.69 18.48
CA PHE A 156 -0.82 -11.31 17.27
C PHE A 156 -0.59 -10.49 15.99
N PRO A 157 -0.27 -11.12 14.85
CA PRO A 157 -0.17 -10.42 13.59
C PRO A 157 -1.50 -9.76 13.17
N VAL A 158 -1.42 -8.53 12.69
CA VAL A 158 -2.58 -7.76 12.20
C VAL A 158 -2.51 -7.60 10.68
N ALA A 159 -3.67 -7.71 10.01
CA ALA A 159 -3.75 -7.41 8.59
C ALA A 159 -3.75 -5.88 8.37
N PHE A 160 -2.89 -5.40 7.48
CA PHE A 160 -2.83 -4.00 7.06
C PHE A 160 -3.63 -3.77 5.77
N ASP A 161 -4.23 -2.60 5.65
CA ASP A 161 -4.65 -2.07 4.34
C ASP A 161 -3.41 -1.68 3.53
N GLY A 162 -3.17 -2.34 2.39
CA GLY A 162 -2.09 -1.95 1.48
C GLY A 162 -2.28 -0.55 0.87
N THR A 163 -3.52 -0.03 0.88
CA THR A 163 -3.88 1.27 0.30
C THR A 163 -3.84 2.40 1.34
N THR A 164 -4.35 2.16 2.55
CA THR A 164 -4.43 3.20 3.59
C THR A 164 -3.37 3.07 4.70
N GLY A 165 -2.65 1.95 4.78
CA GLY A 165 -1.67 1.67 5.84
C GLY A 165 -2.30 1.50 7.23
N LYS A 166 -3.63 1.47 7.33
CA LYS A 166 -4.39 1.31 8.58
C LYS A 166 -4.54 -0.17 8.94
N LEU A 167 -4.66 -0.46 10.22
CA LEU A 167 -5.08 -1.78 10.71
C LEU A 167 -6.54 -2.03 10.28
N ILE A 168 -6.79 -3.05 9.46
CA ILE A 168 -8.16 -3.37 9.00
C ILE A 168 -8.84 -4.39 9.93
N LYS A 169 -8.11 -5.40 10.42
CA LYS A 169 -8.71 -6.46 11.26
C LYS A 169 -7.70 -7.09 12.20
N LEU A 170 -7.96 -6.97 13.50
CA LEU A 170 -7.32 -7.79 14.51
C LEU A 170 -7.72 -9.25 14.26
N ILE A 171 -6.75 -10.16 14.13
CA ILE A 171 -7.03 -11.60 14.06
C ILE A 171 -7.48 -12.02 15.46
N THR A 172 -8.80 -12.05 15.71
CA THR A 172 -9.40 -12.37 17.01
C THR A 172 -10.25 -13.64 16.96
N GLY A 173 -10.60 -14.14 18.15
CA GLY A 173 -11.48 -15.29 18.30
C GLY A 173 -10.84 -16.60 17.83
N ALA A 174 -11.65 -17.53 17.34
CA ALA A 174 -11.19 -18.88 17.00
C ALA A 174 -10.06 -18.89 15.95
N ILE A 175 -10.06 -17.97 14.99
CA ILE A 175 -9.02 -17.95 13.95
C ILE A 175 -7.64 -17.52 14.49
N ALA A 176 -7.58 -16.76 15.59
CA ALA A 176 -6.33 -16.43 16.28
C ALA A 176 -5.65 -17.66 16.88
N LEU A 177 -6.44 -18.64 17.32
CA LEU A 177 -5.93 -19.89 17.89
C LEU A 177 -5.24 -20.75 16.83
N LEU A 178 -5.77 -20.79 15.61
CA LEU A 178 -5.15 -21.50 14.49
C LEU A 178 -3.87 -20.79 14.02
N HIS A 179 -3.87 -19.46 14.01
CA HIS A 179 -2.67 -18.67 13.70
C HIS A 179 -1.50 -19.01 14.63
N GLY A 180 -1.77 -19.17 15.93
CA GLY A 180 -0.74 -19.47 16.92
C GLY A 180 -0.11 -20.86 16.82
N LEU A 181 -0.63 -21.74 15.95
CA LEU A 181 -0.06 -23.07 15.75
C LEU A 181 1.23 -22.99 14.93
N THR A 182 2.28 -23.69 15.37
CA THR A 182 3.49 -23.89 14.56
C THR A 182 3.24 -25.00 13.54
N PRO A 183 3.19 -24.71 12.22
CA PRO A 183 2.93 -25.73 11.22
C PRO A 183 4.00 -26.82 11.22
N ALA A 184 3.59 -28.06 10.97
CA ALA A 184 4.49 -29.19 10.78
C ALA A 184 3.94 -30.13 9.70
N ALA A 185 4.83 -30.88 9.05
CA ALA A 185 4.42 -31.92 8.10
C ALA A 185 3.52 -32.96 8.78
N ASP A 186 2.61 -33.55 8.02
CA ASP A 186 1.71 -34.60 8.49
C ASP A 186 0.82 -34.19 9.68
N ARG A 187 0.49 -32.88 9.80
CA ARG A 187 -0.39 -32.34 10.83
C ARG A 187 -1.62 -31.64 10.27
N LEU A 188 -2.77 -31.86 10.92
CA LEU A 188 -4.03 -31.18 10.65
C LEU A 188 -4.37 -30.23 11.82
N PRO A 189 -4.52 -28.92 11.58
CA PRO A 189 -5.06 -27.98 12.56
C PRO A 189 -6.52 -28.28 12.90
N TYR A 190 -6.87 -28.26 14.19
CA TYR A 190 -8.24 -28.42 14.65
C TYR A 190 -8.48 -27.69 15.99
N PHE A 191 -9.73 -27.34 16.28
CA PHE A 191 -10.13 -26.85 17.60
C PHE A 191 -10.29 -28.03 18.57
N ASN A 192 -9.56 -28.00 19.68
CA ASN A 192 -9.66 -29.01 20.74
C ASN A 192 -10.42 -28.50 21.98
N GLY A 193 -11.03 -27.31 21.88
CA GLY A 193 -11.85 -26.69 22.91
C GLY A 193 -12.42 -25.35 22.42
N ALA A 194 -13.31 -24.74 23.22
CA ALA A 194 -13.94 -23.45 22.88
C ALA A 194 -12.96 -22.28 22.77
N SER A 195 -11.76 -22.43 23.35
CA SER A 195 -10.71 -21.39 23.37
C SER A 195 -9.32 -21.96 23.11
N SER A 196 -9.22 -23.10 22.42
CA SER A 196 -7.94 -23.73 22.12
C SER A 196 -7.95 -24.45 20.76
N ALA A 197 -6.78 -24.45 20.11
CA ALA A 197 -6.52 -25.23 18.90
C ALA A 197 -5.26 -26.09 19.09
N SER A 198 -5.17 -27.17 18.33
CA SER A 198 -4.00 -28.04 18.32
C SER A 198 -3.78 -28.67 16.95
N LEU A 199 -2.69 -29.42 16.83
CA LEU A 199 -2.33 -30.17 15.63
C LEU A 199 -2.53 -31.66 15.87
N ALA A 200 -3.49 -32.24 15.16
CA ALA A 200 -3.66 -33.69 15.09
C ALA A 200 -2.67 -34.28 14.07
N THR A 201 -2.21 -35.52 14.31
CA THR A 201 -1.44 -36.25 13.31
C THR A 201 -2.35 -36.67 12.16
N LEU A 202 -2.03 -36.26 10.95
CA LEU A 202 -2.67 -36.72 9.73
C LEU A 202 -1.79 -37.78 9.08
N THR A 203 -2.10 -39.05 9.30
CA THR A 203 -1.27 -40.17 8.83
C THR A 203 -1.20 -40.22 7.31
N ALA A 204 -0.19 -40.92 6.77
CA ALA A 204 -0.11 -41.16 5.33
C ALA A 204 -1.38 -41.85 4.80
N PHE A 205 -1.89 -42.85 5.51
CA PHE A 205 -3.14 -43.54 5.17
C PHE A 205 -4.37 -42.61 5.21
N ALA A 206 -4.48 -41.71 6.20
CA ALA A 206 -5.61 -40.77 6.22
C ALA A 206 -5.60 -39.83 5.00
N ARG A 207 -4.40 -39.47 4.50
CA ARG A 207 -4.28 -38.65 3.30
C ARG A 207 -4.68 -39.37 2.02
N THR A 208 -4.54 -40.70 1.95
CA THR A 208 -5.00 -41.50 0.80
C THR A 208 -6.53 -41.63 0.75
N ILE A 209 -7.23 -41.25 1.81
CA ILE A 209 -8.70 -41.22 1.84
C ILE A 209 -9.21 -39.81 1.52
N LEU A 210 -8.51 -38.77 2.00
CA LEU A 210 -8.92 -37.38 1.83
C LEU A 210 -8.57 -36.79 0.46
N ASP A 211 -7.69 -37.43 -0.31
CA ASP A 211 -7.36 -37.06 -1.69
C ASP A 211 -8.33 -37.66 -2.73
N ASP A 212 -9.14 -38.63 -2.32
CA ASP A 212 -10.10 -39.31 -3.19
C ASP A 212 -11.22 -38.35 -3.66
N ALA A 213 -11.48 -38.35 -4.97
CA ALA A 213 -12.42 -37.41 -5.61
C ALA A 213 -13.90 -37.79 -5.46
N ASP A 214 -14.20 -39.06 -5.21
CA ASP A 214 -15.56 -39.60 -5.11
C ASP A 214 -15.64 -40.82 -4.17
N ASP A 215 -16.86 -41.31 -3.97
CA ASP A 215 -17.15 -42.44 -3.09
C ASP A 215 -16.60 -43.78 -3.62
N ALA A 216 -16.43 -43.91 -4.94
CA ALA A 216 -15.85 -45.11 -5.55
C ALA A 216 -14.35 -45.20 -5.29
N ALA A 217 -13.64 -44.07 -5.37
CA ALA A 217 -12.24 -43.94 -5.02
C ALA A 217 -12.02 -44.26 -3.52
N VAL A 218 -12.81 -43.65 -2.62
CA VAL A 218 -12.75 -43.96 -1.18
C VAL A 218 -12.95 -45.44 -0.90
N ARG A 219 -13.94 -46.07 -1.53
CA ARG A 219 -14.20 -47.51 -1.37
C ARG A 219 -13.03 -48.37 -1.85
N ALA A 220 -12.38 -47.99 -2.96
CA ALA A 220 -11.20 -48.69 -3.45
C ALA A 220 -10.05 -48.58 -2.45
N THR A 221 -9.80 -47.38 -1.90
CA THR A 221 -8.76 -47.12 -0.90
C THR A 221 -8.95 -47.95 0.38
N ILE A 222 -10.17 -48.00 0.92
CA ILE A 222 -10.46 -48.72 2.17
C ILE A 222 -10.89 -50.18 1.96
N ALA A 223 -10.85 -50.66 0.71
CA ALA A 223 -11.38 -51.97 0.30
C ALA A 223 -12.82 -52.24 0.77
N ALA A 224 -13.67 -51.20 0.82
CA ALA A 224 -15.07 -51.34 1.17
C ALA A 224 -15.91 -51.76 -0.03
N PHE A 225 -16.89 -52.63 0.23
CA PHE A 225 -17.87 -53.04 -0.77
C PHE A 225 -19.01 -52.03 -0.86
N ALA A 226 -19.54 -51.82 -2.07
CA ALA A 226 -20.78 -51.09 -2.24
C ALA A 226 -21.94 -51.82 -1.54
N SER A 227 -22.83 -51.08 -0.89
CA SER A 227 -23.98 -51.63 -0.17
C SER A 227 -25.03 -52.31 -1.08
N ALA A 228 -24.94 -52.12 -2.40
CA ALA A 228 -25.78 -52.77 -3.40
C ALA A 228 -25.01 -53.03 -4.70
N GLY A 229 -25.23 -54.20 -5.32
CA GLY A 229 -24.74 -54.52 -6.67
C GLY A 229 -23.26 -54.92 -6.79
N GLY A 230 -22.50 -54.96 -5.69
CA GLY A 230 -21.11 -55.41 -5.70
C GLY A 230 -20.97 -56.94 -5.84
N ALA A 231 -19.91 -57.38 -6.53
CA ALA A 231 -19.53 -58.79 -6.58
C ALA A 231 -18.48 -59.09 -5.49
N LEU A 232 -18.68 -60.17 -4.73
CA LEU A 232 -17.64 -60.74 -3.87
C LEU A 232 -16.75 -61.64 -4.73
N SER A 233 -15.45 -61.35 -4.80
CA SER A 233 -14.45 -62.16 -5.49
C SER A 233 -13.34 -62.54 -4.52
N GLY A 234 -12.87 -63.79 -4.56
CA GLY A 234 -11.89 -64.34 -3.63
C GLY A 234 -12.49 -65.22 -2.53
N ALA A 235 -11.67 -65.60 -1.55
CA ALA A 235 -12.12 -66.37 -0.40
C ALA A 235 -13.05 -65.50 0.46
N VAL A 236 -14.25 -66.00 0.71
CA VAL A 236 -15.23 -65.32 1.57
C VAL A 236 -15.24 -66.02 2.92
N ASP A 237 -14.60 -65.40 3.91
CA ASP A 237 -14.67 -65.86 5.29
C ASP A 237 -15.97 -65.39 5.93
N LEU A 238 -16.85 -66.36 6.14
CA LEU A 238 -18.20 -66.15 6.61
C LEU A 238 -18.26 -66.33 8.14
N ALA A 239 -17.89 -65.29 8.89
CA ALA A 239 -17.91 -65.28 10.36
C ALA A 239 -19.24 -64.68 10.88
N PHE A 240 -20.11 -65.52 11.45
CA PHE A 240 -21.41 -65.07 11.98
C PHE A 240 -21.54 -65.27 13.48
N ALA A 241 -22.39 -64.46 14.11
CA ALA A 241 -22.91 -64.75 15.43
C ALA A 241 -23.71 -66.07 15.39
N PRO A 242 -23.57 -66.96 16.40
CA PRO A 242 -24.11 -68.33 16.38
C PRO A 242 -25.65 -68.42 16.32
N ASN A 243 -26.34 -67.29 16.48
CA ASN A 243 -27.78 -67.14 16.45
C ASN A 243 -28.32 -66.55 15.14
N ASN A 244 -27.49 -66.35 14.12
CA ASN A 244 -27.93 -65.88 12.80
C ASN A 244 -27.63 -66.91 11.70
N TRP A 245 -28.49 -66.93 10.68
CA TRP A 245 -28.28 -67.74 9.48
C TRP A 245 -27.12 -67.16 8.67
N SER A 246 -26.16 -68.02 8.31
CA SER A 246 -24.95 -67.66 7.58
C SER A 246 -25.22 -67.08 6.19
N ILE A 247 -26.18 -67.65 5.46
CA ILE A 247 -26.59 -67.16 4.16
C ILE A 247 -28.11 -67.05 4.16
N ARG A 248 -28.62 -65.83 4.24
CA ARG A 248 -30.07 -65.54 4.19
C ARG A 248 -30.45 -65.01 2.82
N GLN A 249 -31.02 -65.87 1.97
CA GLN A 249 -31.68 -65.43 0.74
C GLN A 249 -33.20 -65.41 0.96
N THR A 250 -33.81 -64.22 0.88
CA THR A 250 -35.25 -64.04 1.00
C THR A 250 -35.88 -63.93 -0.39
N THR A 251 -35.77 -64.97 -1.21
CA THR A 251 -36.51 -65.04 -2.47
C THR A 251 -37.82 -65.76 -2.21
N THR A 252 -38.89 -64.99 -2.15
CA THR A 252 -40.25 -65.49 -1.95
C THR A 252 -40.96 -65.63 -3.29
N VAL A 253 -41.47 -66.82 -3.58
CA VAL A 253 -42.26 -67.11 -4.78
C VAL A 253 -43.64 -67.58 -4.35
N THR A 254 -44.68 -66.85 -4.77
CA THR A 254 -46.07 -67.29 -4.59
C THR A 254 -46.51 -68.03 -5.85
N LEU A 255 -46.66 -69.34 -5.73
CA LEU A 255 -47.19 -70.20 -6.78
C LEU A 255 -48.70 -70.36 -6.58
N ALA A 256 -49.49 -69.91 -7.56
CA ALA A 256 -50.91 -70.28 -7.60
C ALA A 256 -51.06 -71.80 -7.77
N ALA A 257 -52.26 -72.33 -7.48
CA ALA A 257 -52.55 -73.73 -7.74
C ALA A 257 -52.28 -74.06 -9.22
N SER A 258 -51.65 -75.22 -9.48
CA SER A 258 -51.27 -75.67 -10.82
C SER A 258 -50.28 -74.75 -11.57
N SER A 259 -49.59 -73.84 -10.85
CA SER A 259 -48.54 -72.99 -11.42
C SER A 259 -47.15 -73.53 -11.13
N ASN A 260 -46.20 -73.13 -11.98
CA ASN A 260 -44.82 -73.60 -11.94
C ASN A 260 -43.84 -72.43 -11.74
N TYR A 261 -42.80 -72.65 -10.93
CA TYR A 261 -41.61 -71.80 -10.89
C TYR A 261 -40.51 -72.46 -11.71
N VAL A 262 -40.13 -71.85 -12.83
CA VAL A 262 -39.21 -72.42 -13.81
C VAL A 262 -37.81 -71.82 -13.65
N PHE A 263 -36.79 -72.64 -13.80
CA PHE A 263 -35.39 -72.19 -13.80
C PHE A 263 -34.59 -72.90 -14.88
N ALA A 264 -33.57 -72.20 -15.38
CA ALA A 264 -32.76 -72.64 -16.51
C ALA A 264 -32.13 -74.02 -16.23
N ALA A 265 -32.02 -74.84 -17.29
CA ALA A 265 -31.36 -76.13 -17.20
C ALA A 265 -29.89 -75.94 -16.73
N GLY A 266 -29.52 -76.66 -15.68
CA GLY A 266 -28.21 -76.57 -15.04
C GLY A 266 -28.09 -77.65 -13.96
N SER A 267 -26.86 -77.95 -13.54
CA SER A 267 -26.66 -78.76 -12.33
C SER A 267 -26.65 -77.84 -11.12
N GLY A 268 -27.20 -78.30 -10.00
CA GLY A 268 -27.31 -77.48 -8.81
C GLY A 268 -27.91 -78.17 -7.59
N LEU A 269 -27.99 -77.38 -6.52
CA LEU A 269 -28.67 -77.70 -5.27
C LEU A 269 -29.82 -76.72 -5.10
N ILE A 270 -30.97 -77.21 -4.65
CA ILE A 270 -32.10 -76.36 -4.32
C ILE A 270 -32.48 -76.58 -2.87
N LEU A 271 -32.61 -75.48 -2.14
CA LEU A 271 -33.18 -75.46 -0.80
C LEU A 271 -34.53 -74.74 -0.89
N ILE A 272 -35.56 -75.39 -0.37
CA ILE A 272 -36.92 -74.87 -0.36
C ILE A 272 -37.47 -74.85 1.06
N THR A 273 -38.26 -73.85 1.38
CA THR A 273 -39.06 -73.76 2.59
C THR A 273 -40.50 -73.45 2.21
N ASP A 274 -41.45 -74.24 2.70
CA ASP A 274 -42.85 -73.87 2.71
C ASP A 274 -43.17 -73.21 4.07
N PRO A 275 -43.16 -71.87 4.18
CA PRO A 275 -43.49 -71.16 5.41
C PRO A 275 -44.89 -71.49 5.94
N THR A 276 -45.81 -72.01 5.12
CA THR A 276 -47.15 -72.39 5.57
C THR A 276 -47.10 -73.62 6.47
N THR A 277 -46.23 -74.58 6.15
CA THR A 277 -46.08 -75.84 6.90
C THR A 277 -44.83 -75.86 7.79
N GLY A 278 -43.92 -74.90 7.60
CA GLY A 278 -42.59 -74.91 8.21
C GLY A 278 -41.66 -75.99 7.64
N SER A 279 -42.09 -76.73 6.62
CA SER A 279 -41.29 -77.79 6.01
C SER A 279 -40.16 -77.20 5.18
N THR A 280 -38.98 -77.78 5.29
CA THR A 280 -37.82 -77.47 4.47
C THR A 280 -37.44 -78.71 3.65
N GLY A 281 -36.98 -78.51 2.43
CA GLY A 281 -36.59 -79.57 1.52
C GLY A 281 -35.27 -79.24 0.83
N VAL A 282 -34.50 -80.28 0.51
CA VAL A 282 -33.23 -80.17 -0.23
C VAL A 282 -33.26 -81.09 -1.43
N PHE A 283 -32.98 -80.54 -2.61
CA PHE A 283 -32.99 -81.27 -3.87
C PHE A 283 -31.68 -81.14 -4.64
N LEU A 284 -31.28 -82.21 -5.30
CA LEU A 284 -30.30 -82.14 -6.39
C LEU A 284 -31.02 -82.13 -7.72
N CYS A 285 -30.55 -81.27 -8.62
CA CYS A 285 -30.96 -81.25 -10.02
C CYS A 285 -29.73 -81.32 -10.92
N GLY A 286 -29.81 -82.11 -11.99
CA GLY A 286 -28.70 -82.29 -12.93
C GLY A 286 -28.96 -83.44 -13.91
N GLY A 287 -28.45 -83.33 -15.14
CA GLY A 287 -28.55 -84.40 -16.14
C GLY A 287 -29.98 -84.78 -16.57
N GLY A 288 -30.97 -83.91 -16.36
CA GLY A 288 -32.39 -84.19 -16.60
C GLY A 288 -33.09 -84.92 -15.44
N ALA A 289 -32.41 -85.09 -14.31
CA ALA A 289 -32.94 -85.75 -13.13
C ALA A 289 -33.19 -84.75 -11.99
N SER A 290 -34.20 -85.04 -11.19
CA SER A 290 -34.49 -84.38 -9.91
C SER A 290 -34.45 -85.42 -8.80
N VAL A 291 -33.74 -85.13 -7.71
CA VAL A 291 -33.61 -86.03 -6.55
C VAL A 291 -33.94 -85.25 -5.30
N LEU A 292 -34.90 -85.74 -4.51
CA LEU A 292 -35.13 -85.25 -3.16
C LEU A 292 -34.10 -85.89 -2.22
N LEU A 293 -33.18 -85.09 -1.69
CA LEU A 293 -32.17 -85.57 -0.73
C LEU A 293 -32.75 -85.71 0.67
N GLY A 294 -33.69 -84.83 1.03
CA GLY A 294 -34.30 -84.84 2.35
C GLY A 294 -35.33 -83.74 2.50
N GLN A 295 -36.23 -83.95 3.47
CA GLN A 295 -37.22 -82.97 3.88
C GLN A 295 -37.45 -83.06 5.38
N SER A 296 -37.76 -81.93 6.02
CA SER A 296 -38.02 -81.89 7.47
C SER A 296 -39.41 -82.41 7.86
N ILE A 297 -40.38 -82.36 6.95
CA ILE A 297 -41.71 -82.96 7.12
C ILE A 297 -42.01 -83.88 5.95
N ALA A 298 -42.30 -85.15 6.26
CA ALA A 298 -42.54 -86.17 5.25
C ALA A 298 -43.80 -85.87 4.41
N GLY A 299 -43.69 -86.06 3.10
CA GLY A 299 -44.78 -85.91 2.14
C GLY A 299 -45.05 -84.46 1.70
N THR A 300 -44.34 -83.45 2.21
CA THR A 300 -44.52 -82.05 1.75
C THR A 300 -43.91 -81.81 0.37
N PHE A 301 -42.72 -82.36 0.15
CA PHE A 301 -41.95 -82.20 -1.06
C PHE A 301 -41.75 -83.54 -1.77
N GLY A 302 -41.66 -83.51 -3.10
CA GLY A 302 -41.44 -84.70 -3.90
C GLY A 302 -40.84 -84.40 -5.26
N ILE A 303 -40.69 -85.46 -6.06
CA ILE A 303 -40.19 -85.40 -7.43
C ILE A 303 -41.26 -85.91 -8.40
N SER A 304 -40.94 -85.93 -9.71
CA SER A 304 -41.84 -86.44 -10.74
C SER A 304 -42.42 -87.82 -10.37
N GLY A 305 -43.74 -87.96 -10.47
CA GLY A 305 -44.48 -89.19 -10.14
C GLY A 305 -44.77 -89.42 -8.65
N SER A 306 -44.26 -88.59 -7.73
CA SER A 306 -44.61 -88.68 -6.30
C SER A 306 -46.04 -88.20 -6.02
N SER A 307 -46.58 -88.48 -4.83
CA SER A 307 -47.88 -87.97 -4.36
C SER A 307 -47.80 -86.62 -3.62
N ALA A 308 -46.60 -86.04 -3.48
CA ALA A 308 -46.39 -84.81 -2.72
C ALA A 308 -47.13 -83.60 -3.34
N PRO A 309 -47.56 -82.61 -2.54
CA PRO A 309 -48.25 -81.42 -3.03
C PRO A 309 -47.32 -80.40 -3.71
N LEU A 310 -46.03 -80.40 -3.41
CA LEU A 310 -45.02 -79.55 -4.06
C LEU A 310 -43.93 -80.44 -4.66
N ARG A 311 -43.65 -80.30 -5.95
CA ARG A 311 -42.73 -81.22 -6.64
C ARG A 311 -41.68 -80.49 -7.45
N LEU A 312 -40.45 -80.99 -7.39
CA LEU A 312 -39.42 -80.65 -8.35
C LEU A 312 -39.51 -81.63 -9.54
N GLU A 313 -39.65 -81.09 -10.74
CA GLU A 313 -39.76 -81.88 -11.96
C GLU A 313 -38.84 -81.36 -13.05
N PHE A 314 -38.66 -82.17 -14.09
CA PHE A 314 -37.86 -81.83 -15.26
C PHE A 314 -38.63 -82.19 -16.54
N SER A 315 -38.60 -81.28 -17.50
CA SER A 315 -39.02 -81.53 -18.88
C SER A 315 -37.93 -81.05 -19.84
N THR A 316 -37.95 -79.78 -20.24
CA THR A 316 -36.83 -79.09 -20.92
C THR A 316 -36.05 -78.18 -19.98
N GLN A 317 -36.70 -77.80 -18.88
CA GLN A 317 -36.19 -77.01 -17.77
C GLN A 317 -36.64 -77.66 -16.47
N TYR A 318 -35.97 -77.31 -15.38
CA TYR A 318 -36.43 -77.72 -14.07
C TYR A 318 -37.49 -76.74 -13.58
N TYR A 319 -38.51 -77.27 -12.92
CA TYR A 319 -39.55 -76.44 -12.35
C TYR A 319 -40.09 -77.02 -11.04
N PHE A 320 -40.48 -76.12 -10.12
CA PHE A 320 -41.32 -76.50 -8.99
C PHE A 320 -42.77 -76.33 -9.36
N ALA A 321 -43.55 -77.40 -9.27
CA ALA A 321 -44.97 -77.41 -9.51
C ALA A 321 -45.77 -77.47 -8.21
N ASN A 322 -46.86 -76.70 -8.16
CA ASN A 322 -47.79 -76.70 -7.05
C ASN A 322 -49.04 -77.52 -7.37
N TYR A 323 -49.08 -78.74 -6.83
CA TYR A 323 -50.22 -79.67 -6.91
C TYR A 323 -51.08 -79.66 -5.64
N SER A 324 -50.87 -78.71 -4.73
CA SER A 324 -51.55 -78.69 -3.42
C SER A 324 -53.02 -78.29 -3.46
N GLY A 325 -53.55 -77.92 -4.63
CA GLY A 325 -54.92 -77.43 -4.81
C GLY A 325 -55.17 -76.02 -4.26
N SER A 326 -54.13 -75.33 -3.77
CA SER A 326 -54.20 -73.96 -3.24
C SER A 326 -52.90 -73.22 -3.52
N SER A 327 -52.92 -71.89 -3.47
CA SER A 327 -51.69 -71.09 -3.61
C SER A 327 -50.70 -71.38 -2.48
N ARG A 328 -49.41 -71.43 -2.80
CA ARG A 328 -48.32 -71.68 -1.86
C ARG A 328 -47.26 -70.60 -2.02
N THR A 329 -46.92 -69.95 -0.92
CA THR A 329 -45.76 -69.06 -0.85
C THR A 329 -44.56 -69.88 -0.42
N LEU A 330 -43.46 -69.82 -1.17
CA LEU A 330 -42.28 -70.63 -0.97
C LEU A 330 -41.05 -69.73 -0.84
N GLY A 331 -40.19 -70.02 0.15
CA GLY A 331 -38.83 -69.50 0.19
C GLY A 331 -37.94 -70.44 -0.60
N ILE A 332 -37.33 -69.97 -1.70
CA ILE A 332 -36.52 -70.82 -2.58
C ILE A 332 -35.12 -70.23 -2.73
N MET A 333 -34.10 -71.06 -2.52
CA MET A 333 -32.71 -70.77 -2.85
C MET A 333 -32.24 -71.80 -3.88
N ASN A 334 -31.77 -71.32 -5.03
CA ASN A 334 -31.22 -72.16 -6.09
C ASN A 334 -29.72 -71.89 -6.19
N ILE A 335 -28.90 -72.91 -5.97
CA ILE A 335 -27.45 -72.86 -6.12
C ILE A 335 -27.10 -73.53 -7.43
N ARG A 336 -26.66 -72.73 -8.40
CA ARG A 336 -26.20 -73.23 -9.69
C ARG A 336 -24.72 -73.55 -9.64
N THR A 337 -24.32 -74.75 -10.07
CA THR A 337 -22.91 -75.18 -10.06
C THR A 337 -22.25 -75.16 -11.45
N ARG A 338 -23.02 -74.89 -12.51
CA ARG A 338 -22.52 -74.71 -13.90
C ARG A 338 -23.47 -73.86 -14.75
N ASN A 339 -22.97 -73.18 -15.78
CA ASN A 339 -23.78 -72.42 -16.74
C ASN A 339 -24.76 -73.33 -17.53
N SER A 340 -25.81 -72.72 -18.08
CA SER A 340 -26.70 -73.39 -19.04
C SER A 340 -25.91 -73.49 -20.33
N ALA A 341 -25.86 -74.69 -20.88
CA ALA A 341 -25.56 -74.85 -22.29
C ALA A 341 -26.66 -74.16 -23.11
#